data_AF-A0A7Y5E837-F1
#
_entry.id   AF-A0A7Y5E837-F1
#
_cell.length_a   1.000
_cell.length_b   1.000
_cell.length_c   1.000
_cell.angle_alpha   90.00
_cell.angle_beta   90.00
_cell.angle_gamma   90.00
#
_symmetry.space_group_name_H-M   'P 1'
#
loop_
_entity.id
_entity.type
_entity.pdbx_description
1 polymer ?
#
loop_
_entity_poly.entity_id
_entity_poly.type
_entity_poly.pdbx_seq_one_letter_code
_entity_poly.pdbx_strand_id
1 'polypeptide(L)'
;MNTDNNTSKSNTPEYEIDTLTNQRLLKDHEYDGIRELDNDLPPWWKWLFILCIVFAVVYLIRLTVFQADDLIQKNEFAAEMASSKLKAAALPQAAPLEIVLLTDATSIANGKETWTKICSVCHLVDGGGLVGPNMTDKYWIHGNKITDLFNT
;
A
#
# COMPACT_ATOMS: atom_id res chain seq x y z
N MET A 1 36.83 53.65 -21.38
CA MET A 1 37.88 54.06 -20.43
C MET A 1 37.38 53.75 -19.02
N ASN A 2 38.18 52.97 -18.28
CA ASN A 2 38.11 52.63 -16.84
C ASN A 2 36.92 51.82 -16.31
N THR A 3 37.10 50.80 -15.47
CA THR A 3 38.31 50.14 -14.92
C THR A 3 37.88 48.81 -14.30
N ASP A 4 38.79 47.85 -14.36
CA ASP A 4 38.70 46.51 -13.81
C ASP A 4 38.43 46.52 -12.31
N ASN A 5 37.38 45.80 -11.86
CA ASN A 5 37.27 45.33 -10.48
C ASN A 5 37.60 43.84 -10.43
N ASN A 6 38.87 43.54 -10.73
CA ASN A 6 39.54 42.32 -10.32
C ASN A 6 39.75 42.39 -8.80
N THR A 7 38.75 41.94 -8.03
CA THR A 7 38.98 41.56 -6.63
C THR A 7 39.44 40.12 -6.62
N SER A 8 40.75 39.95 -6.40
CA SER A 8 41.37 38.67 -6.13
C SER A 8 40.57 37.92 -5.06
N LYS A 9 39.89 36.84 -5.45
CA LYS A 9 39.48 35.83 -4.47
C LYS A 9 40.78 35.33 -3.83
N SER A 10 40.96 35.59 -2.54
CA SER A 10 42.14 35.12 -1.81
C SER A 10 42.27 33.62 -1.99
N ASN A 11 43.46 33.14 -2.37
CA ASN A 11 43.80 31.72 -2.54
C ASN A 11 43.84 30.94 -1.19
N THR A 12 42.97 31.27 -0.25
CA THR A 12 42.85 30.55 1.01
C THR A 12 41.90 29.37 0.77
N PRO A 13 42.30 28.12 1.08
CA PRO A 13 41.39 26.99 0.95
C PRO A 13 40.15 27.19 1.83
N GLU A 14 39.00 26.79 1.32
CA GLU A 14 37.69 26.87 2.01
C GLU A 14 37.52 25.81 3.11
N TYR A 15 38.53 24.97 3.31
CA TYR A 15 38.55 23.89 4.29
C TYR A 15 39.67 24.08 5.32
N GLU A 16 39.42 23.58 6.52
CA GLU A 16 40.44 23.35 7.56
C GLU A 16 40.92 21.89 7.49
N ILE A 17 42.20 21.63 7.83
CA ILE A 17 42.70 20.26 7.98
C ILE A 17 42.62 19.87 9.45
N ASP A 18 41.90 18.77 9.73
CA ASP A 18 41.85 18.20 11.07
C ASP A 18 43.22 17.68 11.49
N THR A 19 43.74 18.19 12.61
CA THR A 19 45.08 17.83 13.11
C THR A 19 45.20 16.36 13.54
N LEU A 20 44.07 15.70 13.86
CA LEU A 20 44.05 14.32 14.32
C LEU A 20 43.88 13.31 13.18
N THR A 21 42.96 13.57 12.24
CA THR A 21 42.59 12.64 11.17
C THR A 21 43.17 13.01 9.79
N ASN A 22 43.76 14.19 9.65
CA ASN A 22 44.22 14.77 8.39
C ASN A 22 43.12 14.83 7.31
N GLN A 23 41.87 14.98 7.75
CA GLN A 23 40.69 15.11 6.90
C GLN A 23 40.33 16.58 6.66
N ARG A 24 39.64 16.87 5.55
CA ARG A 24 39.15 18.21 5.23
C ARG A 24 37.84 18.49 5.97
N LEU A 25 37.81 19.56 6.76
CA LEU A 25 36.63 20.04 7.46
C LEU A 25 36.11 21.31 6.81
N LEU A 26 34.79 21.49 6.83
CA LEU A 26 34.16 22.73 6.41
C LEU A 26 34.51 23.86 7.38
N LYS A 27 35.09 24.94 6.85
CA LYS A 27 35.52 26.09 7.65
C LYS A 27 34.32 26.84 8.20
N ASP A 28 34.38 27.29 9.45
CA ASP A 28 33.33 28.07 10.14
C ASP A 28 31.98 27.32 10.32
N HIS A 29 31.98 25.98 10.19
CA HIS A 29 30.81 25.10 10.41
C HIS A 29 31.03 24.24 11.66
N GLU A 30 30.93 24.88 12.84
CA GLU A 30 30.96 24.22 14.14
C GLU A 30 29.65 24.48 14.89
N TYR A 31 28.99 23.39 15.29
CA TYR A 31 27.74 23.43 16.03
C TYR A 31 27.86 22.53 17.26
N ASP A 32 27.89 23.14 18.44
CA ASP A 32 27.96 22.41 19.72
C ASP A 32 29.15 21.42 19.79
N GLY A 33 30.32 21.85 19.28
CA GLY A 33 31.53 21.03 19.21
C GLY A 33 31.55 19.99 18.09
N ILE A 34 30.49 19.87 17.28
CA ILE A 34 30.44 19.01 16.09
C ILE A 34 30.90 19.83 14.87
N ARG A 35 31.86 19.29 14.11
CA ARG A 35 32.38 19.87 12.88
C ARG A 35 32.02 19.00 11.68
N GLU A 36 31.79 19.62 10.53
CA GLU A 36 31.35 18.92 9.32
C GLU A 36 32.51 18.54 8.38
N LEU A 37 32.43 17.36 7.77
CA LEU A 37 33.44 16.83 6.86
C LEU A 37 33.17 17.28 5.42
N ASP A 38 34.18 17.84 4.76
CA ASP A 38 34.15 18.21 3.35
C ASP A 38 34.53 17.01 2.45
N ASN A 39 33.64 16.02 2.41
CA ASN A 39 33.82 14.83 1.57
C ASN A 39 32.88 14.84 0.35
N ASP A 40 33.40 14.38 -0.78
CA ASP A 40 32.60 14.19 -1.97
C ASP A 40 31.56 13.08 -1.77
N LEU A 41 30.36 13.29 -2.33
CA LEU A 41 29.32 12.27 -2.37
C LEU A 41 29.84 10.98 -3.03
N PRO A 42 29.63 9.80 -2.41
CA PRO A 42 30.06 8.53 -2.97
C PRO A 42 29.58 8.35 -4.42
N PRO A 43 30.44 7.96 -5.38
CA PRO A 43 30.05 7.85 -6.78
C PRO A 43 28.84 6.94 -7.03
N TRP A 44 28.77 5.80 -6.34
CA TRP A 44 27.64 4.86 -6.45
C TRP A 44 26.30 5.48 -6.01
N TRP A 45 26.34 6.36 -5.00
CA TRP A 45 25.15 7.06 -4.51
C TRP A 45 24.64 8.07 -5.55
N LYS A 46 25.55 8.83 -6.18
CA LYS A 46 25.19 9.75 -7.27
C LYS A 46 24.57 9.02 -8.46
N TRP A 47 25.15 7.86 -8.83
CA TRP A 47 24.59 7.02 -9.90
C TRP A 47 23.20 6.49 -9.56
N LEU A 48 22.98 6.02 -8.32
CA LEU A 48 21.67 5.57 -7.87
C LEU A 48 20.64 6.71 -7.93
N PHE A 49 21.01 7.91 -7.45
CA PHE A 49 20.14 9.09 -7.50
C PHE A 49 19.74 9.44 -8.94
N ILE A 50 20.69 9.43 -9.88
CA ILE A 50 20.43 9.65 -11.31
C ILE A 50 19.54 8.54 -11.89
N LEU A 51 19.77 7.28 -11.54
CA LEU A 51 18.95 6.16 -11.99
C LEU A 51 17.49 6.32 -11.55
N CYS A 52 17.24 6.72 -10.30
CA CYS A 52 15.89 7.01 -9.80
C CYS A 52 15.21 8.11 -10.62
N ILE A 53 15.94 9.18 -10.98
CA ILE A 53 15.41 10.26 -11.83
C ILE A 53 15.04 9.72 -13.22
N VAL A 54 15.95 8.97 -13.86
CA VAL A 54 15.70 8.39 -15.19
C VAL A 54 14.50 7.44 -15.15
N PHE A 55 14.43 6.56 -14.14
CA PHE A 55 13.30 5.66 -13.95
C PHE A 55 11.98 6.43 -13.78
N ALA A 56 11.95 7.47 -12.96
CA ALA A 56 10.76 8.29 -12.76
C ALA A 56 10.30 8.97 -14.05
N VAL A 57 11.22 9.53 -14.85
CA VAL A 57 10.88 10.14 -16.13
C VAL A 57 10.30 9.11 -17.11
N VAL A 58 10.95 7.94 -17.25
CA VAL A 58 10.45 6.86 -18.10
C VAL A 58 9.08 6.38 -17.65
N TYR A 59 8.89 6.19 -16.34
CA TYR A 59 7.62 5.77 -15.75
C TYR A 59 6.50 6.78 -16.03
N LEU A 60 6.76 8.07 -15.78
CA LEU A 60 5.78 9.13 -16.03
C LEU A 60 5.41 9.23 -17.51
N ILE A 61 6.36 9.14 -18.43
CA ILE A 61 6.08 9.14 -19.87
C ILE A 61 5.23 7.92 -20.25
N ARG A 62 5.57 6.72 -19.77
CA ARG A 62 4.77 5.50 -20.04
C ARG A 62 3.34 5.59 -19.46
N LEU A 63 3.20 6.13 -18.26
CA LEU A 63 1.92 6.28 -17.57
C LEU A 63 1.04 7.36 -18.21
N THR A 64 1.60 8.54 -18.48
CA THR A 64 0.82 9.74 -18.85
C THR A 64 0.70 9.97 -20.34
N VAL A 65 1.77 9.72 -21.11
CA VAL A 65 1.80 10.00 -22.55
C VAL A 65 1.36 8.77 -23.33
N PHE A 66 1.98 7.63 -23.04
CA PHE A 66 1.69 6.38 -23.76
C PHE A 66 0.52 5.59 -23.17
N GLN A 67 0.08 5.92 -21.95
CA GLN A 67 -1.01 5.23 -21.24
C GLN A 67 -0.89 3.71 -21.33
N ALA A 68 0.29 3.18 -21.03
CA ALA A 68 0.60 1.77 -21.24
C ALA A 68 -0.37 0.84 -20.48
N ASP A 69 -0.85 -0.22 -21.15
CA ASP A 69 -1.91 -1.09 -20.64
C ASP A 69 -1.58 -1.78 -19.32
N ASP A 70 -0.29 -2.05 -19.06
CA ASP A 70 0.25 -2.64 -17.84
C ASP A 70 0.35 -1.65 -16.66
N LEU A 71 0.21 -0.35 -16.91
CA LEU A 71 0.35 0.70 -15.89
C LEU A 71 -0.97 1.40 -15.55
N ILE A 72 -1.97 1.29 -16.42
CA ILE A 72 -3.28 1.90 -16.20
C ILE A 72 -4.17 0.93 -15.43
N GLN A 73 -4.48 1.28 -14.18
CA GLN A 73 -5.28 0.47 -13.25
C GLN A 73 -6.59 -0.05 -13.86
N LYS A 74 -7.29 0.75 -14.66
CA LYS A 74 -8.55 0.33 -15.31
C LYS A 74 -8.33 -0.82 -16.30
N ASN A 75 -7.23 -0.79 -17.04
CA ASN A 75 -6.93 -1.79 -18.06
C ASN A 75 -6.48 -3.09 -17.40
N GLU A 76 -5.62 -3.00 -16.38
CA GLU A 76 -5.23 -4.13 -15.54
C GLU A 76 -6.44 -4.78 -14.87
N PHE A 77 -7.30 -3.99 -14.21
CA PHE A 77 -8.53 -4.50 -13.58
C PHE A 77 -9.45 -5.21 -14.59
N ALA A 78 -9.62 -4.64 -15.80
CA ALA A 78 -10.43 -5.27 -16.83
C ALA A 78 -9.85 -6.62 -17.28
N ALA A 79 -8.52 -6.70 -17.41
CA ALA A 79 -7.81 -7.94 -17.75
C ALA A 79 -7.95 -8.99 -16.63
N GLU A 80 -7.76 -8.59 -15.36
CA GLU A 80 -7.93 -9.48 -14.21
C GLU A 80 -9.37 -9.97 -14.07
N MET A 81 -10.37 -9.10 -14.24
CA MET A 81 -11.78 -9.47 -14.20
C MET A 81 -12.16 -10.40 -15.35
N ALA A 82 -11.62 -10.19 -16.56
CA ALA A 82 -11.81 -11.12 -17.66
C ALA A 82 -11.26 -12.51 -17.31
N SER A 83 -10.05 -12.58 -16.76
CA SER A 83 -9.45 -13.86 -16.33
C SER A 83 -10.23 -14.51 -15.18
N SER A 84 -10.75 -13.73 -14.25
CA SER A 84 -11.52 -14.20 -13.09
C SER A 84 -12.91 -14.67 -13.48
N LYS A 85 -13.55 -14.03 -14.46
CA LYS A 85 -14.82 -14.52 -15.06
C LYS A 85 -14.64 -15.88 -15.70
N LEU A 86 -13.51 -16.16 -16.36
CA LEU A 86 -13.22 -17.49 -16.89
C LEU A 86 -13.09 -18.53 -15.78
N LYS A 87 -12.42 -18.19 -14.67
CA LYS A 87 -12.32 -19.05 -13.48
C LYS A 87 -13.68 -19.26 -12.81
N ALA A 88 -14.51 -18.21 -12.73
CA ALA A 88 -15.84 -18.27 -12.15
C ALA A 88 -16.84 -19.03 -13.04
N ALA A 89 -16.74 -18.91 -14.37
CA ALA A 89 -17.54 -19.68 -15.31
C ALA A 89 -17.15 -21.17 -15.35
N ALA A 90 -15.93 -21.51 -14.92
CA ALA A 90 -15.50 -22.89 -14.70
C ALA A 90 -16.00 -23.46 -13.36
N LEU A 91 -16.48 -22.62 -12.44
CA LEU A 91 -17.28 -23.11 -11.32
C LEU A 91 -18.65 -23.52 -11.87
N PRO A 92 -19.25 -24.61 -11.38
CA PRO A 92 -20.59 -24.98 -11.78
C PRO A 92 -21.51 -23.76 -11.56
N GLN A 93 -22.23 -23.37 -12.62
CA GLN A 93 -23.27 -22.34 -12.56
C GLN A 93 -24.13 -22.66 -11.33
N ALA A 94 -24.22 -21.73 -10.38
CA ALA A 94 -25.03 -21.93 -9.19
C ALA A 94 -26.41 -22.41 -9.64
N ALA A 95 -26.76 -23.63 -9.23
CA ALA A 95 -28.10 -24.16 -9.40
C ALA A 95 -29.10 -23.11 -8.86
N PRO A 96 -30.36 -23.07 -9.35
CA PRO A 96 -31.38 -22.24 -8.72
C PRO A 96 -31.27 -22.40 -7.20
N LEU A 97 -31.11 -21.28 -6.49
CA LEU A 97 -30.84 -21.24 -5.06
C LEU A 97 -31.89 -22.07 -4.32
N GLU A 98 -31.52 -23.30 -3.99
CA GLU A 98 -32.36 -24.17 -3.19
C GLU A 98 -32.10 -23.83 -1.72
N ILE A 99 -33.08 -23.22 -1.08
CA ILE A 99 -32.99 -22.84 0.33
C ILE A 99 -33.17 -24.12 1.16
N VAL A 100 -32.07 -24.82 1.40
CA VAL A 100 -32.02 -26.03 2.22
C VAL A 100 -31.27 -25.76 3.51
N LEU A 101 -31.77 -26.28 4.62
CA LEU A 101 -31.05 -26.26 5.89
C LEU A 101 -29.84 -27.21 5.80
N LEU A 102 -28.64 -26.64 5.86
CA LEU A 102 -27.39 -27.39 5.89
C LEU A 102 -27.02 -27.71 7.34
N THR A 103 -26.87 -29.01 7.65
CA THR A 103 -26.57 -29.50 9.00
C THR A 103 -25.29 -30.33 9.08
N ASP A 104 -24.61 -30.56 7.95
CA ASP A 104 -23.36 -31.29 7.93
C ASP A 104 -22.22 -30.46 8.56
N ALA A 105 -21.24 -31.16 9.13
CA ALA A 105 -20.15 -30.52 9.87
C ALA A 105 -19.33 -29.55 9.02
N THR A 106 -19.15 -29.84 7.73
CA THR A 106 -18.38 -28.99 6.80
C THR A 106 -19.12 -27.68 6.55
N SER A 107 -20.42 -27.73 6.25
CA SER A 107 -21.25 -26.54 6.05
C SER A 107 -21.34 -25.69 7.32
N ILE A 108 -21.48 -26.31 8.50
CA ILE A 108 -21.48 -25.58 9.78
C ILE A 108 -20.13 -24.90 10.04
N ALA A 109 -19.01 -25.57 9.74
CA ALA A 109 -17.68 -24.98 9.90
C ALA A 109 -17.50 -23.74 8.98
N ASN A 110 -17.89 -23.86 7.71
CA ASN A 110 -17.86 -22.75 6.75
C ASN A 110 -18.81 -21.61 7.16
N GLY A 111 -20.00 -21.96 7.67
CA GLY A 111 -20.97 -21.02 8.21
C GLY A 111 -20.42 -20.26 9.42
N LYS A 112 -19.70 -20.93 10.32
CA LYS A 112 -19.02 -20.29 11.47
C LYS A 112 -17.92 -19.32 11.04
N GLU A 113 -17.15 -19.67 10.03
CA GLU A 113 -16.15 -18.76 9.46
C GLU A 113 -16.82 -17.50 8.89
N THR A 114 -17.91 -17.67 8.15
CA THR A 114 -18.70 -16.57 7.59
C THR A 114 -19.31 -15.71 8.69
N TRP A 115 -19.90 -16.33 9.71
CA TRP A 115 -20.46 -15.67 10.90
C TRP A 115 -19.42 -14.78 11.57
N THR A 116 -18.23 -15.33 11.80
CA THR A 116 -17.14 -14.62 12.47
C THR A 116 -16.71 -13.40 11.66
N LYS A 117 -16.63 -13.51 10.32
CA LYS A 117 -16.18 -12.44 9.43
C LYS A 117 -17.21 -11.31 9.24
N ILE A 118 -18.50 -11.64 9.16
CA ILE A 118 -19.53 -10.72 8.64
C ILE A 118 -20.60 -10.41 9.69
N CYS A 119 -21.08 -11.42 10.43
CA CYS A 119 -22.28 -11.30 11.25
C CYS A 119 -21.98 -10.94 12.71
N SER A 120 -20.86 -11.41 13.24
CA SER A 120 -20.50 -11.29 14.66
C SER A 120 -20.34 -9.84 15.14
N VAL A 121 -20.06 -8.92 14.23
CA VAL A 121 -19.95 -7.48 14.53
C VAL A 121 -21.25 -6.92 15.11
N CYS A 122 -22.41 -7.40 14.63
CA CYS A 122 -23.72 -6.96 15.11
C CYS A 122 -24.36 -7.95 16.09
N HIS A 123 -24.18 -9.24 15.85
CA HIS A 123 -24.87 -10.31 16.58
C HIS A 123 -24.03 -11.00 17.66
N LEU A 124 -22.82 -10.51 17.91
CA LEU A 124 -21.81 -11.09 18.79
C LEU A 124 -21.25 -12.44 18.29
N VAL A 125 -20.12 -12.85 18.87
CA VAL A 125 -19.43 -14.09 18.50
C VAL A 125 -20.27 -15.33 18.83
N ASP A 126 -21.03 -15.28 19.90
CA ASP A 126 -21.92 -16.35 20.36
C ASP A 126 -23.32 -16.29 19.74
N GLY A 127 -23.66 -15.24 18.98
CA GLY A 127 -25.01 -15.04 18.45
C GLY A 127 -25.99 -14.43 19.45
N GLY A 128 -25.53 -14.03 20.64
CA GLY A 128 -26.39 -13.53 21.71
C GLY A 128 -27.06 -12.18 21.43
N GLY A 129 -26.62 -11.47 20.38
CA GLY A 129 -27.18 -10.18 19.99
C GLY A 129 -26.74 -9.03 20.90
N LEU A 130 -26.52 -7.86 20.30
CA LEU A 130 -26.30 -6.60 21.02
C LEU A 130 -26.91 -5.46 20.23
N VAL A 131 -26.32 -5.19 19.06
CA VAL A 131 -26.84 -4.23 18.08
C VAL A 131 -27.83 -4.94 17.15
N GLY A 132 -27.48 -6.14 16.69
CA GLY A 132 -28.38 -7.05 15.98
C GLY A 132 -29.15 -7.96 16.95
N PRO A 133 -30.33 -8.49 16.54
CA PRO A 133 -31.12 -9.41 17.36
C PRO A 133 -30.38 -10.69 17.75
N ASN A 134 -30.80 -11.32 18.84
CA ASN A 134 -30.27 -12.61 19.26
C ASN A 134 -30.66 -13.70 18.24
N MET A 135 -29.69 -14.48 17.76
CA MET A 135 -29.87 -15.54 16.76
C MET A 135 -29.87 -16.95 17.37
N THR A 136 -29.75 -17.05 18.69
CA THR A 136 -29.69 -18.31 19.46
C THR A 136 -30.97 -18.61 20.24
N ASP A 137 -31.88 -17.65 20.35
CA ASP A 137 -33.12 -17.79 21.10
C ASP A 137 -34.31 -18.19 20.20
N LYS A 138 -35.50 -18.26 20.81
CA LYS A 138 -36.74 -18.65 20.11
C LYS A 138 -37.53 -17.46 19.56
N TYR A 139 -37.04 -16.23 19.72
CA TYR A 139 -37.76 -15.02 19.37
C TYR A 139 -37.27 -14.47 18.02
N TRP A 140 -38.14 -14.55 17.01
CA TRP A 140 -37.82 -14.14 15.64
C TRP A 140 -38.72 -13.00 15.19
N ILE A 141 -38.12 -11.84 14.86
CA ILE A 141 -38.86 -10.63 14.45
C ILE A 141 -39.41 -10.76 13.03
N HIS A 142 -38.71 -11.49 12.17
CA HIS A 142 -39.04 -11.61 10.74
C HIS A 142 -39.45 -13.02 10.30
N GLY A 143 -39.76 -13.89 11.25
CA GLY A 143 -40.06 -15.30 10.99
C GLY A 143 -38.86 -16.23 11.23
N ASN A 144 -39.15 -17.49 11.53
CA ASN A 144 -38.17 -18.48 11.98
C ASN A 144 -37.96 -19.62 10.97
N LYS A 145 -38.51 -19.51 9.76
CA LYS A 145 -38.29 -20.51 8.71
C LYS A 145 -37.01 -20.18 7.95
N ILE A 146 -36.35 -21.20 7.41
CA ILE A 146 -35.15 -21.03 6.58
C ILE A 146 -35.38 -20.05 5.41
N THR A 147 -36.60 -20.04 4.86
CA THR A 147 -37.03 -19.12 3.79
C THR A 147 -37.20 -17.68 4.26
N ASP A 148 -37.51 -17.48 5.55
CA ASP A 148 -37.71 -16.16 6.14
C ASP A 148 -36.34 -15.48 6.33
N LEU A 149 -35.32 -16.24 6.78
CA LEU A 149 -33.94 -15.76 6.95
C LEU A 149 -33.29 -15.27 5.65
N PHE A 150 -33.68 -15.83 4.50
CA PHE A 150 -33.10 -15.46 3.20
C PHE A 150 -33.71 -14.18 2.62
N ASN A 151 -34.98 -13.89 2.92
CA ASN A 151 -35.73 -12.78 2.33
C ASN A 151 -35.79 -11.54 3.24
N THR A 152 -35.15 -11.59 4.40
CA THR A 152 -35.01 -10.48 5.36
C THR A 152 -34.05 -9.41 4.92
#